data_AF-Q0US63-F1
#
_entry.id   AF-Q0US63-F1
#
_cell.length_a   1.000
_cell.length_b   1.000
_cell.length_c   1.000
_cell.angle_alpha   90.00
_cell.angle_beta   90.00
_cell.angle_gamma   90.00
#
_symmetry.space_group_name_H-M   'P 1'
#
loop_
_entity.id
_entity.type
_entity.pdbx_description
1 polymer ?
#
loop_
_entity_poly.entity_id
_entity_poly.type
_entity_poly.pdbx_seq_one_letter_code
_entity_poly.pdbx_strand_id
1 'polypeptide(L)'
;MINLIHTSVPWYAAIPLTAFITRAALVTTFGAWARSLMARYIGLQPLRQALAFQKRDEILKTASFRTPKEASLAVKKEVNEVTAKLDKRWNVTLKGQLGWTIGQIPIFFAMAETIRQKCAAREGLMGLGFSAFRGEDAQAAVGEVAVNTSKWFEPSLATEGMLWFPDLLIPDPTGVLPFVVSGLMFTNIYITKNTVENGASWPLAIRRTLLAVSLLVGPLCQNMPAALMLYWASSTTSVMIWNAWLDWRYPAPRGFTACKRPLQMPPRFTPIRARRV
;
A
#
# COMPACT_ATOMS: atom_id res chain seq x y z
N MET A 1 -5.80 -16.21 -17.68
CA MET A 1 -5.79 -14.82 -18.19
C MET A 1 -4.54 -14.52 -19.01
N ILE A 2 -3.33 -14.71 -18.46
CA ILE A 2 -2.07 -14.40 -19.17
C ILE A 2 -1.91 -15.14 -20.51
N ASN A 3 -2.20 -16.44 -20.56
CA ASN A 3 -2.15 -17.22 -21.81
C ASN A 3 -3.15 -16.72 -22.87
N LEU A 4 -4.31 -16.18 -22.47
CA LEU A 4 -5.32 -15.65 -23.40
C LEU A 4 -4.88 -14.32 -24.02
N ILE A 5 -4.07 -13.53 -23.31
CA ILE A 5 -3.52 -12.29 -23.85
C ILE A 5 -2.36 -12.62 -24.77
N HIS A 6 -1.56 -13.62 -24.43
CA HIS A 6 -0.43 -14.06 -25.23
C HIS A 6 -0.82 -14.55 -26.64
N THR A 7 -2.03 -15.09 -26.85
CA THR A 7 -2.48 -15.48 -28.20
C THR A 7 -2.49 -14.31 -29.21
N SER A 8 -2.51 -13.07 -28.73
CA SER A 8 -2.55 -11.86 -29.54
C SER A 8 -1.27 -11.02 -29.47
N VAL A 9 -0.42 -11.25 -28.47
CA VAL A 9 0.69 -10.36 -28.12
C VAL A 9 1.88 -11.20 -27.58
N PRO A 10 3.13 -10.88 -27.94
CA PRO A 10 4.31 -11.58 -27.41
C PRO A 10 4.47 -11.44 -25.89
N TRP A 11 5.20 -12.36 -25.26
CA TRP A 11 5.37 -12.44 -23.80
C TRP A 11 5.86 -11.15 -23.15
N TYR A 12 6.81 -10.44 -23.78
CA TYR A 12 7.33 -9.18 -23.27
C TYR A 12 6.24 -8.11 -23.06
N ALA A 13 5.14 -8.17 -23.81
CA ALA A 13 4.02 -7.24 -23.71
C ALA A 13 2.80 -7.87 -23.01
N ALA A 14 2.60 -9.18 -23.13
CA ALA A 14 1.55 -9.89 -22.40
C ALA A 14 1.72 -9.81 -20.88
N ILE A 15 2.95 -9.91 -20.36
CA ILE A 15 3.25 -9.81 -18.93
C ILE A 15 2.87 -8.42 -18.38
N PRO A 16 3.36 -7.29 -18.92
CA PRO A 16 2.92 -5.97 -18.47
C PRO A 16 1.42 -5.71 -18.63
N LEU A 17 0.83 -6.14 -19.75
CA LEU A 17 -0.59 -5.91 -20.02
C LEU A 17 -1.48 -6.64 -19.00
N THR A 18 -1.13 -7.88 -18.67
CA THR A 18 -1.87 -8.63 -17.65
C THR A 18 -1.74 -8.00 -16.27
N ALA A 19 -0.54 -7.57 -15.88
CA ALA A 19 -0.33 -6.86 -14.61
C ALA A 19 -1.18 -5.57 -14.54
N PHE A 20 -1.23 -4.81 -15.64
CA PHE A 20 -2.02 -3.59 -15.73
C PHE A 20 -3.53 -3.86 -15.66
N ILE A 21 -4.04 -4.84 -16.42
CA ILE A 21 -5.48 -5.20 -16.45
C ILE A 21 -5.94 -5.78 -15.13
N THR A 22 -5.19 -6.72 -14.54
CA THR A 22 -5.53 -7.28 -13.22
C THR A 22 -5.60 -6.17 -12.18
N ARG A 23 -4.66 -5.22 -12.20
CA ARG A 23 -4.72 -4.09 -11.29
C ARG A 23 -5.89 -3.16 -11.60
N ALA A 24 -6.19 -2.88 -12.87
CA ALA A 24 -7.33 -2.06 -13.27
C ALA A 24 -8.63 -2.59 -12.67
N ALA A 25 -8.87 -3.90 -12.80
CA ALA A 25 -10.06 -4.55 -12.26
C ALA A 25 -10.15 -4.41 -10.73
N LEU A 26 -9.05 -4.63 -10.01
CA LEU A 26 -9.02 -4.53 -8.54
C LEU A 26 -9.16 -3.08 -8.06
N VAL A 27 -8.46 -2.14 -8.70
CA VAL A 27 -8.41 -0.73 -8.31
C VAL A 27 -9.75 -0.05 -8.58
N THR A 28 -10.36 -0.28 -9.74
CA THR A 28 -11.63 0.36 -10.10
C THR A 28 -12.79 -0.12 -9.25
N THR A 29 -12.73 -1.35 -8.73
CA THR A 29 -13.75 -1.93 -7.86
C THR A 29 -13.46 -1.63 -6.38
N PHE A 30 -12.54 -2.36 -5.76
CA PHE A 30 -12.22 -2.27 -4.34
C PHE A 30 -11.35 -1.06 -4.01
N GLY A 31 -10.40 -0.70 -4.87
CA GLY A 31 -9.50 0.43 -4.63
C GLY A 31 -10.23 1.77 -4.58
N ALA A 32 -11.19 1.99 -5.47
CA ALA A 32 -12.04 3.19 -5.50
C ALA A 32 -12.91 3.29 -4.24
N TRP A 33 -13.52 2.17 -3.83
CA TRP A 33 -14.27 2.08 -2.58
C TRP A 33 -13.38 2.42 -1.36
N ALA A 34 -12.23 1.76 -1.21
CA ALA A 34 -11.31 1.97 -0.10
C ALA A 34 -10.77 3.42 -0.05
N ARG A 35 -10.41 3.99 -1.21
CA ARG A 35 -9.93 5.37 -1.33
C ARG A 35 -11.01 6.38 -0.93
N SER A 36 -12.27 6.14 -1.31
CA SER A 36 -13.39 7.01 -0.91
C SER A 36 -13.62 7.04 0.61
N LEU A 37 -13.46 5.88 1.28
CA LEU A 37 -13.52 5.80 2.74
C LEU A 37 -12.34 6.52 3.39
N MET A 38 -11.14 6.37 2.84
CA MET A 38 -9.94 7.04 3.34
C MET A 38 -10.04 8.56 3.21
N ALA A 39 -10.55 9.08 2.09
CA ALA A 39 -10.74 10.52 1.89
C ALA A 39 -11.70 11.12 2.95
N ARG A 40 -12.80 10.41 3.26
CA ARG A 40 -13.73 10.79 4.34
C ARG A 40 -13.07 10.70 5.72
N TYR A 41 -12.24 9.67 5.94
CA TYR A 41 -11.50 9.50 7.18
C TYR A 41 -10.54 10.65 7.45
N ILE A 42 -9.78 11.07 6.44
CA ILE A 42 -8.86 12.19 6.53
C ILE A 42 -9.62 13.50 6.79
N GLY A 43 -10.74 13.72 6.08
CA GLY A 43 -11.57 14.92 6.27
C GLY A 43 -12.19 15.06 7.66
N LEU A 44 -12.47 13.96 8.36
CA LEU A 44 -13.01 13.97 9.73
C LEU A 44 -11.93 14.10 10.81
N GLN A 45 -10.66 14.01 10.45
CA GLN A 45 -9.56 14.07 11.42
C GLN A 45 -9.55 15.33 12.30
N PRO A 46 -9.74 16.57 11.79
CA PRO A 46 -9.80 17.74 12.65
C PRO A 46 -10.98 17.71 13.62
N LEU A 47 -12.12 17.14 13.22
CA LEU A 47 -13.29 17.00 14.10
C LEU A 47 -13.02 15.99 15.21
N ARG A 48 -12.32 14.88 14.91
CA ARG A 48 -11.88 13.92 15.94
C ARG A 48 -10.93 14.57 16.94
N GLN A 49 -9.98 15.38 16.46
CA GLN A 49 -9.07 16.12 17.33
C GLN A 49 -9.84 17.11 18.22
N ALA A 50 -10.75 17.90 17.66
CA ALA A 50 -11.57 18.86 18.41
C ALA A 50 -12.43 18.17 19.49
N LEU A 51 -13.12 17.08 19.15
CA LEU A 51 -13.91 16.30 20.11
C LEU A 51 -13.04 15.68 21.20
N ALA A 52 -11.84 15.20 20.84
CA ALA A 52 -10.90 14.66 21.81
C ALA A 52 -10.42 15.72 22.80
N PHE A 53 -10.12 16.94 22.33
CA PHE A 53 -9.76 18.06 23.22
C PHE A 53 -10.92 18.48 24.13
N GLN A 54 -12.13 18.63 23.59
CA GLN A 54 -13.30 19.01 24.36
C GLN A 54 -13.60 18.00 25.47
N LYS A 55 -13.65 16.70 25.13
CA LYS A 55 -13.96 15.64 26.10
C LYS A 55 -12.86 15.46 27.14
N ARG A 56 -11.60 15.60 26.74
CA ARG A 56 -10.47 15.58 27.69
C ARG A 56 -10.60 16.70 28.72
N ASP A 57 -10.92 17.93 28.29
CA ASP A 57 -11.08 19.07 29.20
C ASP A 57 -12.29 18.90 30.14
N GLU A 58 -13.42 18.42 29.62
CA GLU A 58 -14.61 18.10 30.42
C GLU A 58 -14.33 17.07 31.52
N ILE A 59 -13.61 16.00 31.19
CA ILE A 59 -13.27 14.92 32.13
C ILE A 59 -12.28 15.41 33.19
N LEU A 60 -11.27 16.18 32.79
CA LEU A 60 -10.28 16.72 33.72
C LEU A 60 -10.89 17.76 34.69
N LYS A 61 -11.94 18.46 34.28
CA LYS A 61 -12.69 19.39 35.14
C LYS A 61 -13.68 18.70 36.07
N THR A 62 -14.33 17.63 35.61
CA THR A 62 -15.44 17.00 36.32
C THR A 62 -14.98 15.89 37.28
N ALA A 63 -13.94 15.14 36.92
CA ALA A 63 -13.52 13.96 37.66
C ALA A 63 -12.24 14.20 38.46
N SER A 64 -12.28 13.85 39.75
CA SER A 64 -11.09 13.80 40.60
C SER A 64 -10.39 12.45 40.43
N PHE A 65 -9.23 12.43 39.78
CA PHE A 65 -8.43 11.22 39.61
C PHE A 65 -7.36 11.13 40.68
N ARG A 66 -7.17 9.93 41.26
CA ARG A 66 -6.11 9.67 42.23
C ARG A 66 -4.74 9.53 41.55
N THR A 67 -4.71 9.02 40.32
CA THR A 67 -3.47 8.84 39.55
C THR A 67 -3.58 9.41 38.13
N PRO A 68 -2.45 9.90 37.56
CA PRO A 68 -2.43 10.43 36.19
C PRO A 68 -2.67 9.32 35.15
N LYS A 69 -2.30 8.07 35.46
CA LYS A 69 -2.52 6.93 34.57
C LYS A 69 -4.00 6.59 34.44
N GLU A 70 -4.74 6.55 35.55
CA GLU A 70 -6.19 6.33 35.54
C GLU A 70 -6.91 7.46 34.79
N ALA A 71 -6.50 8.71 34.99
CA ALA A 71 -7.04 9.85 34.25
C ALA A 71 -6.85 9.67 32.74
N SER A 72 -5.65 9.26 32.30
CA SER A 72 -5.37 9.04 30.88
C SER A 72 -6.19 7.88 30.28
N LEU A 73 -6.43 6.83 31.06
CA LEU A 73 -7.20 5.67 30.63
C LEU A 73 -8.70 6.01 30.51
N ALA A 74 -9.24 6.73 31.49
CA ALA A 74 -10.62 7.21 31.46
C ALA A 74 -10.85 8.15 30.27
N VAL A 75 -9.96 9.14 30.09
CA VAL A 75 -10.01 10.05 28.92
C VAL A 75 -9.94 9.26 27.62
N LYS A 76 -9.03 8.30 27.49
CA LYS A 76 -8.90 7.48 26.29
C LYS A 76 -10.18 6.69 26.00
N LYS A 77 -10.81 6.12 27.02
CA LYS A 77 -12.07 5.36 26.88
C LYS A 77 -13.21 6.23 26.35
N GLU A 78 -13.44 7.38 26.96
CA GLU A 78 -14.51 8.31 26.58
C GLU A 78 -14.28 8.95 25.21
N VAL A 79 -13.03 9.35 24.92
CA VAL A 79 -12.65 9.87 23.60
C VAL A 79 -12.87 8.82 22.53
N ASN A 80 -12.51 7.55 22.79
CA ASN A 80 -12.76 6.45 21.86
C ASN A 80 -14.26 6.23 21.62
N GLU A 81 -15.11 6.35 22.64
CA GLU A 81 -16.55 6.19 22.49
C GLU A 81 -17.16 7.30 21.62
N VAL A 82 -16.79 8.56 21.89
CA VAL A 82 -17.29 9.72 21.12
C VAL A 82 -16.80 9.67 19.67
N THR A 83 -15.53 9.32 19.45
CA THR A 83 -14.97 9.16 18.10
C THR A 83 -15.60 7.98 17.37
N ALA A 84 -15.89 6.86 18.04
CA ALA A 84 -16.59 5.72 17.44
C ALA A 84 -18.04 6.06 17.02
N LYS A 85 -18.76 6.86 17.83
CA LYS A 85 -20.10 7.36 17.46
C LYS A 85 -20.04 8.25 16.21
N LEU A 86 -19.02 9.11 16.12
CA LEU A 86 -18.79 9.93 14.93
C LEU A 86 -18.49 9.07 13.70
N ASP A 87 -17.59 8.09 13.83
CA ASP A 87 -17.21 7.20 12.75
C ASP A 87 -18.38 6.35 12.26
N LYS A 88 -19.26 5.90 13.17
CA LYS A 88 -20.51 5.21 12.83
C LYS A 88 -21.48 6.12 12.08
N ARG A 89 -21.65 7.38 12.54
CA ARG A 89 -22.53 8.37 11.89
C ARG A 89 -22.09 8.67 10.46
N TRP A 90 -20.79 8.74 10.22
CA TRP A 90 -20.22 9.03 8.90
C TRP A 90 -19.80 7.78 8.12
N ASN A 91 -20.10 6.57 8.60
CA ASN A 91 -19.74 5.29 7.99
C ASN A 91 -18.29 5.25 7.46
N VAL A 92 -17.34 5.57 8.33
CA VAL A 92 -15.92 5.63 7.97
C VAL A 92 -15.14 4.54 8.68
N THR A 93 -14.30 3.82 7.92
CA THR A 93 -13.54 2.67 8.44
C THR A 93 -12.12 2.66 7.91
N LEU A 94 -11.12 2.61 8.81
CA LEU A 94 -9.71 2.40 8.44
C LEU A 94 -9.42 0.98 7.94
N LYS A 95 -10.15 -0.01 8.47
CA LYS A 95 -10.00 -1.42 8.12
C LYS A 95 -10.19 -1.69 6.63
N GLY A 96 -11.03 -0.89 5.94
CA GLY A 96 -11.21 -1.01 4.49
C GLY A 96 -9.93 -0.70 3.71
N GLN A 97 -9.22 0.36 4.09
CA GLN A 97 -7.95 0.74 3.48
C GLN A 97 -6.84 -0.28 3.80
N LEU A 98 -6.75 -0.73 5.07
CA LEU A 98 -5.77 -1.73 5.46
C LEU A 98 -6.03 -3.08 4.76
N GLY A 99 -7.30 -3.50 4.69
CA GLY A 99 -7.72 -4.70 3.98
C GLY A 99 -7.38 -4.65 2.49
N TRP A 100 -7.58 -3.50 1.83
CA TRP A 100 -7.16 -3.30 0.45
C TRP A 100 -5.64 -3.49 0.26
N THR A 101 -4.82 -2.88 1.13
CA THR A 101 -3.36 -3.02 1.04
C THR A 101 -2.88 -4.45 1.27
N ILE A 102 -3.47 -5.17 2.23
CA ILE A 102 -3.11 -6.55 2.54
C ILE A 102 -3.59 -7.50 1.44
N GLY A 103 -4.80 -7.30 0.91
CA GLY A 103 -5.38 -8.15 -0.12
C GLY A 103 -4.64 -8.11 -1.47
N GLN A 104 -3.90 -7.03 -1.76
CA GLN A 104 -3.09 -6.94 -2.97
C GLN A 104 -1.85 -7.84 -2.94
N ILE A 105 -1.28 -8.10 -1.76
CA ILE A 105 -0.02 -8.84 -1.60
C ILE A 105 -0.14 -10.30 -2.11
N PRO A 106 -1.17 -11.09 -1.72
CA PRO A 106 -1.35 -12.44 -2.24
C PRO A 106 -1.49 -12.52 -3.76
N ILE A 107 -2.15 -11.55 -4.39
CA ILE A 107 -2.37 -11.53 -5.84
C ILE A 107 -1.04 -11.31 -6.57
N PHE A 108 -0.19 -10.43 -6.04
CA PHE A 108 1.16 -10.23 -6.57
C PHE A 108 1.99 -11.51 -6.49
N PHE A 109 2.02 -12.16 -5.32
CA PHE A 109 2.78 -13.40 -5.14
C PHE A 109 2.22 -14.56 -5.98
N ALA A 110 0.90 -14.67 -6.13
CA ALA A 110 0.29 -15.67 -6.99
C ALA A 110 0.73 -15.48 -8.45
N MET A 111 0.70 -14.26 -8.97
CA MET A 111 1.13 -14.00 -10.34
C MET A 111 2.65 -14.19 -10.51
N ALA A 112 3.46 -13.73 -9.55
CA ALA A 112 4.91 -13.96 -9.53
C ALA A 112 5.23 -15.46 -9.57
N GLU A 113 4.49 -16.27 -8.80
CA GLU A 113 4.62 -17.72 -8.77
C GLU A 113 4.19 -18.37 -10.10
N THR A 114 3.11 -17.89 -10.73
CA THR A 114 2.71 -18.41 -12.06
C THR A 114 3.75 -18.14 -13.13
N ILE A 115 4.39 -16.97 -13.12
CA ILE A 115 5.46 -16.62 -14.07
C ILE A 115 6.70 -17.45 -13.78
N ARG A 116 7.06 -17.62 -12.51
CA ARG A 116 8.17 -18.50 -12.10
C ARG A 116 7.97 -19.94 -12.58
N GLN A 117 6.78 -20.51 -12.39
CA GLN A 117 6.47 -21.86 -12.84
C GLN A 117 6.60 -21.99 -14.36
N LYS A 118 6.24 -20.95 -15.13
CA LYS A 118 6.45 -20.89 -16.57
C LYS A 118 7.92 -20.80 -16.97
N CYS A 119 8.75 -20.15 -16.15
CA CYS A 119 10.19 -20.08 -16.34
C CYS A 119 10.97 -21.33 -15.91
N ALA A 120 10.33 -22.31 -15.26
CA ALA A 120 10.97 -23.47 -14.63
C ALA A 120 12.09 -23.15 -13.62
N ALA A 121 12.14 -21.93 -13.07
CA ALA A 121 13.11 -21.56 -12.03
C ALA A 121 12.77 -22.29 -10.71
N ARG A 122 13.72 -22.94 -10.03
CA ARG A 122 13.46 -23.80 -8.85
C ARG A 122 12.93 -23.07 -7.62
N GLU A 123 13.39 -21.84 -7.35
CA GLU A 123 13.01 -21.08 -6.15
C GLU A 123 12.18 -19.84 -6.44
N GLY A 124 11.21 -19.55 -5.57
CA GLY A 124 10.25 -18.46 -5.76
C GLY A 124 10.42 -17.28 -4.81
N LEU A 125 9.88 -16.14 -5.23
CA LEU A 125 9.78 -14.91 -4.43
C LEU A 125 9.13 -15.12 -3.05
N MET A 126 8.23 -16.10 -2.91
CA MET A 126 7.68 -16.48 -1.60
C MET A 126 8.70 -17.17 -0.71
N GLY A 127 9.60 -18.00 -1.26
CA GLY A 127 10.70 -18.62 -0.51
C GLY A 127 11.72 -17.57 -0.05
N LEU A 128 12.06 -16.61 -0.90
CA LEU A 128 12.89 -15.45 -0.53
C LEU A 128 12.21 -14.55 0.51
N GLY A 129 10.90 -14.30 0.37
CA GLY A 129 10.13 -13.54 1.35
C GLY A 129 10.04 -14.24 2.71
N PHE A 130 9.82 -15.55 2.74
CA PHE A 130 9.76 -16.33 3.98
C PHE A 130 11.14 -16.50 4.64
N SER A 131 12.21 -16.71 3.87
CA SER A 131 13.59 -16.79 4.38
C SER A 131 14.04 -15.45 4.97
N ALA A 132 13.74 -14.34 4.28
CA ALA A 132 13.98 -12.99 4.81
C ALA A 132 13.18 -12.70 6.10
N PHE A 133 11.97 -13.25 6.26
CA PHE A 133 11.18 -13.15 7.51
C PHE A 133 11.68 -14.07 8.63
N ARG A 134 12.32 -15.21 8.31
CA ARG A 134 12.89 -16.16 9.28
C ARG A 134 14.32 -15.83 9.68
N GLY A 135 15.00 -14.91 8.98
CA GLY A 135 16.40 -14.57 9.24
C GLY A 135 17.38 -15.67 8.81
N GLU A 136 16.97 -16.52 7.86
CA GLU A 136 17.85 -17.51 7.23
C GLU A 136 18.60 -16.86 6.07
N ASP A 137 19.89 -17.20 5.90
CA ASP A 137 20.77 -16.58 4.90
C ASP A 137 20.15 -16.63 3.50
N ALA A 138 19.79 -15.45 2.99
CA ALA A 138 19.22 -15.26 1.64
C ALA A 138 20.18 -15.68 0.50
N GLN A 139 21.39 -16.11 0.83
CA GLN A 139 22.43 -16.59 -0.07
C GLN A 139 22.48 -18.12 -0.21
N ALA A 140 21.81 -18.89 0.66
CA ALA A 140 21.92 -20.35 0.69
C ALA A 140 21.09 -21.09 -0.37
N ALA A 141 20.39 -20.35 -1.25
CA ALA A 141 19.28 -20.90 -2.04
C ALA A 141 19.43 -20.59 -3.56
N VAL A 142 20.55 -19.96 -3.95
CA VAL A 142 20.87 -19.68 -5.36
C VAL A 142 21.59 -20.89 -5.96
N GLY A 143 20.89 -22.01 -6.06
CA GLY A 143 21.45 -23.30 -6.46
C GLY A 143 20.64 -23.98 -7.54
N GLU A 144 21.20 -23.98 -8.75
CA GLU A 144 20.86 -24.82 -9.91
C GLU A 144 19.50 -24.56 -10.60
N VAL A 145 19.61 -24.09 -11.84
CA VAL A 145 18.63 -24.31 -12.91
C VAL A 145 18.62 -25.81 -13.21
N ALA A 146 17.99 -26.63 -12.38
CA ALA A 146 17.70 -27.98 -12.82
C ALA A 146 16.45 -27.93 -13.68
N VAL A 147 16.64 -28.45 -14.90
CA VAL A 147 15.63 -28.76 -15.91
C VAL A 147 14.70 -29.86 -15.36
N ASN A 148 13.93 -29.56 -14.32
CA ASN A 148 12.70 -30.26 -14.07
C ASN A 148 11.67 -29.49 -14.90
N THR A 149 11.35 -30.00 -16.09
CA THR A 149 10.29 -29.47 -16.95
C THR A 149 9.02 -29.37 -16.12
N SER A 150 8.76 -28.20 -15.55
CA SER A 150 7.54 -27.95 -14.81
C SER A 150 6.39 -28.24 -15.77
N LYS A 151 5.29 -28.81 -15.28
CA LYS A 151 4.09 -29.07 -16.09
C LYS A 151 3.59 -27.81 -16.85
N TRP A 152 4.00 -26.65 -16.37
CA TRP A 152 3.59 -25.33 -16.85
C TRP A 152 4.71 -24.59 -17.60
N PHE A 153 5.83 -25.26 -17.90
CA PHE A 153 6.96 -24.67 -18.61
C PHE A 153 6.55 -24.18 -19.99
N GLU A 154 6.99 -22.97 -20.32
CA GLU A 154 6.62 -22.29 -21.56
C GLU A 154 7.88 -21.95 -22.36
N PRO A 155 8.21 -22.71 -23.42
CA PRO A 155 9.45 -22.51 -24.17
C PRO A 155 9.46 -21.23 -25.01
N SER A 156 8.29 -20.69 -25.39
CA SER A 156 8.16 -19.44 -26.15
C SER A 156 8.67 -18.20 -25.38
N LEU A 157 8.79 -18.28 -24.05
CA LEU A 157 9.44 -17.25 -23.23
C LEU A 157 10.94 -17.07 -23.56
N ALA A 158 11.59 -18.08 -24.12
CA ALA A 158 13.00 -18.00 -24.49
C ALA A 158 13.25 -17.09 -25.71
N THR A 159 12.26 -16.99 -26.60
CA THR A 159 12.39 -16.32 -27.90
C THR A 159 11.71 -14.95 -27.95
N GLU A 160 10.77 -14.69 -27.04
CA GLU A 160 9.89 -13.52 -27.11
C GLU A 160 10.24 -12.40 -26.12
N GLY A 161 11.55 -12.17 -25.91
CA GLY A 161 12.06 -11.03 -25.14
C GLY A 161 12.00 -9.70 -25.89
N MET A 162 12.54 -8.65 -25.26
CA MET A 162 12.69 -7.34 -25.90
C MET A 162 13.96 -6.61 -25.46
N LEU A 163 14.37 -5.62 -26.26
CA LEU A 163 15.49 -4.73 -25.96
C LEU A 163 16.79 -5.51 -25.74
N TRP A 164 17.37 -5.44 -24.53
CA TRP A 164 18.63 -6.10 -24.16
C TRP A 164 18.43 -7.45 -23.44
N PHE A 165 17.18 -7.89 -23.22
CA PHE A 165 16.82 -9.17 -22.62
C PHE A 165 16.00 -10.01 -23.61
N PRO A 166 16.65 -10.65 -24.62
CA PRO A 166 15.96 -11.42 -25.66
C PRO A 166 15.34 -12.72 -25.12
N ASP A 167 15.90 -13.28 -24.06
CA ASP A 167 15.41 -14.48 -23.39
C ASP A 167 14.84 -14.10 -22.01
N LEU A 168 13.56 -14.39 -21.76
CA LEU A 168 12.92 -14.09 -20.46
C LEU A 168 13.13 -15.17 -19.39
N LEU A 169 13.62 -16.36 -19.77
CA LEU A 169 13.87 -17.48 -18.86
C LEU A 169 15.18 -17.28 -18.07
N ILE A 170 16.15 -16.63 -18.70
CA ILE A 170 17.48 -16.38 -18.14
C ILE A 170 17.47 -15.05 -17.37
N PRO A 171 18.36 -14.88 -16.36
CA PRO A 171 18.59 -13.57 -15.77
C PRO A 171 19.03 -12.51 -16.79
N ASP A 172 18.77 -11.23 -16.50
CA ASP A 172 19.17 -10.13 -17.38
C ASP A 172 20.70 -10.14 -17.59
N PRO A 173 21.20 -10.31 -18.84
CA PRO A 173 22.63 -10.35 -19.14
C PRO A 173 23.39 -9.09 -18.69
N THR A 174 22.69 -7.95 -18.64
CA THR A 174 23.26 -6.65 -18.25
C THR A 174 23.07 -6.34 -16.76
N GLY A 175 22.17 -7.06 -16.08
CA GLY A 175 21.78 -6.79 -14.69
C GLY A 175 21.01 -5.49 -14.46
N VAL A 176 20.60 -4.77 -15.53
CA VAL A 176 19.92 -3.46 -15.46
C VAL A 176 18.49 -3.61 -14.92
N LEU A 177 17.77 -4.65 -15.32
CA LEU A 177 16.35 -4.84 -15.04
C LEU A 177 16.04 -4.93 -13.52
N PRO A 178 16.80 -5.66 -12.68
CA PRO A 178 16.67 -5.59 -11.22
C PRO A 178 16.88 -4.19 -10.63
N PHE A 179 17.82 -3.39 -11.16
CA PHE A 179 18.01 -2.00 -10.72
C PHE A 179 16.86 -1.10 -11.14
N VAL A 180 16.26 -1.32 -12.31
CA VAL A 180 15.03 -0.63 -12.73
C VAL A 180 13.90 -0.94 -11.75
N VAL A 181 13.70 -2.20 -11.38
CA VAL A 181 12.70 -2.61 -10.37
C VAL A 181 12.96 -1.91 -9.04
N SER A 182 14.21 -1.89 -8.57
CA SER A 182 14.63 -1.20 -7.35
C SER A 182 14.28 0.30 -7.38
N GLY A 183 14.64 1.00 -8.47
CA GLY A 183 14.34 2.41 -8.66
C GLY A 183 12.84 2.71 -8.72
N LEU A 184 12.06 1.85 -9.40
CA LEU A 184 10.60 1.96 -9.44
C LEU A 184 9.97 1.76 -8.06
N MET A 185 10.44 0.77 -7.29
CA MET A 185 9.97 0.52 -5.93
C MET A 185 10.27 1.69 -5.00
N PHE A 186 11.52 2.19 -5.05
CA PHE A 186 11.94 3.36 -4.30
C PHE A 186 11.04 4.55 -4.64
N THR A 187 10.82 4.81 -5.92
CA THR A 187 9.99 5.92 -6.42
C THR A 187 8.54 5.78 -5.95
N ASN A 188 7.96 4.58 -6.03
CA ASN A 188 6.60 4.31 -5.56
C ASN A 188 6.45 4.62 -4.06
N ILE A 189 7.39 4.17 -3.22
CA ILE A 189 7.39 4.43 -1.77
C ILE A 189 7.66 5.91 -1.47
N TYR A 190 8.55 6.55 -2.23
CA TYR A 190 8.92 7.94 -2.05
C TYR A 190 7.75 8.89 -2.38
N ILE A 191 7.05 8.65 -3.48
CA ILE A 191 5.92 9.48 -3.92
C ILE A 191 4.66 9.20 -3.09
N THR A 192 4.48 7.99 -2.56
CA THR A 192 3.30 7.63 -1.78
C THR A 192 3.16 8.47 -0.51
N LYS A 193 2.06 9.25 -0.42
CA LYS A 193 1.75 10.15 0.71
C LYS A 193 0.67 9.59 1.65
N ASN A 194 0.70 8.29 1.94
CA ASN A 194 -0.37 7.59 2.69
C ASN A 194 -0.30 7.74 4.22
N THR A 195 0.64 8.54 4.76
CA THR A 195 0.76 8.73 6.20
C THR A 195 -0.11 9.90 6.65
N VAL A 196 -1.06 9.62 7.53
CA VAL A 196 -1.65 10.67 8.38
C VAL A 196 -0.52 11.17 9.28
N GLU A 197 -0.33 12.49 9.36
CA GLU A 197 0.59 13.13 10.30
C GLU A 197 0.09 12.88 11.73
N ASN A 198 0.44 11.72 12.26
CA ASN A 198 0.40 11.43 13.67
C ASN A 198 1.83 11.69 14.16
N GLY A 199 2.02 12.46 15.23
CA GLY A 199 3.33 12.75 15.82
C GLY A 199 4.09 11.54 16.37
N ALA A 200 3.78 10.32 15.91
CA ALA A 200 4.45 9.07 16.22
C ALA A 200 5.62 8.84 15.24
N SER A 201 6.75 8.34 15.75
CA SER A 201 7.96 8.06 14.98
C SER A 201 7.94 6.72 14.23
N TRP A 202 7.09 5.77 14.65
CA TRP A 202 7.05 4.42 14.07
C TRP A 202 6.69 4.37 12.57
N PRO A 203 5.71 5.14 12.04
CA PRO A 203 5.43 5.18 10.61
C PRO A 203 6.62 5.68 9.78
N LEU A 204 7.42 6.61 10.33
CA LEU A 204 8.62 7.12 9.67
C LEU A 204 9.72 6.04 9.64
N ALA A 205 9.89 5.29 10.73
CA ALA A 205 10.82 4.16 10.78
C ALA A 205 10.46 3.10 9.73
N ILE A 206 9.18 2.69 9.66
CA ILE A 206 8.70 1.75 8.63
C ILE A 206 9.02 2.26 7.23
N ARG A 207 8.71 3.53 6.94
CA ARG A 207 8.97 4.11 5.63
C ARG A 207 10.45 4.08 5.26
N ARG A 208 11.34 4.42 6.20
CA ARG A 208 12.80 4.37 5.99
C ARG A 208 13.28 2.94 5.74
N THR A 209 12.79 1.97 6.51
CA THR A 209 13.10 0.55 6.30
C THR A 209 12.65 0.08 4.92
N LEU A 210 11.43 0.43 4.49
CA LEU A 210 10.93 0.07 3.16
C LEU A 210 11.74 0.70 2.03
N LEU A 211 12.19 1.94 2.18
CA LEU A 211 13.09 2.59 1.23
C LEU A 211 14.45 1.88 1.17
N ALA A 212 15.03 1.51 2.31
CA ALA A 212 16.27 0.75 2.36
C ALA A 212 16.12 -0.62 1.67
N VAL A 213 15.05 -1.36 1.98
CA VAL A 213 14.73 -2.65 1.34
C VAL A 213 14.60 -2.49 -0.17
N SER A 214 13.96 -1.42 -0.65
CA SER A 214 13.81 -1.19 -2.09
C SER A 214 15.14 -1.05 -2.82
N LEU A 215 16.17 -0.47 -2.18
CA LEU A 215 17.52 -0.36 -2.74
C LEU A 215 18.26 -1.71 -2.75
N LEU A 216 17.96 -2.60 -1.81
CA LEU A 216 18.56 -3.95 -1.74
C LEU A 216 18.00 -4.92 -2.80
N VAL A 217 16.80 -4.66 -3.34
CA VAL A 217 16.20 -5.51 -4.39
C VAL A 217 17.09 -5.60 -5.62
N GLY A 218 17.73 -4.50 -6.04
CA GLY A 218 18.59 -4.47 -7.22
C GLY A 218 19.74 -5.48 -7.17
N PRO A 219 20.63 -5.45 -6.15
CA PRO A 219 21.71 -6.42 -6.02
C PRO A 219 21.24 -7.83 -5.66
N LEU A 220 20.19 -7.99 -4.86
CA LEU A 220 19.74 -9.33 -4.43
C LEU A 220 19.01 -10.12 -5.51
N CYS A 221 18.34 -9.44 -6.45
CA CYS A 221 17.53 -10.10 -7.50
C CYS A 221 18.26 -10.28 -8.84
N GLN A 222 19.59 -10.16 -8.87
CA GLN A 222 20.38 -10.32 -10.11
C GLN A 222 20.25 -11.71 -10.76
N ASN A 223 20.04 -12.76 -9.96
CA ASN A 223 19.93 -14.14 -10.44
C ASN A 223 18.49 -14.57 -10.79
N MET A 224 17.53 -13.63 -10.75
CA MET A 224 16.14 -13.93 -11.05
C MET A 224 15.87 -13.89 -12.56
N PRO A 225 14.96 -14.74 -13.09
CA PRO A 225 14.57 -14.69 -14.50
C PRO A 225 14.07 -13.30 -14.92
N ALA A 226 14.42 -12.86 -16.13
CA ALA A 226 14.00 -11.56 -16.64
C ALA A 226 12.47 -11.41 -16.73
N ALA A 227 11.71 -12.50 -16.99
CA ALA A 227 10.24 -12.49 -16.94
C ALA A 227 9.69 -11.98 -15.60
N LEU A 228 10.31 -12.40 -14.50
CA LEU A 228 9.86 -12.09 -13.15
C LEU A 228 10.15 -10.63 -12.80
N MET A 229 11.33 -10.15 -13.19
CA MET A 229 11.71 -8.74 -13.01
C MET A 229 10.85 -7.83 -13.89
N LEU A 230 10.51 -8.25 -15.12
CA LEU A 230 9.59 -7.52 -16.01
C LEU A 230 8.17 -7.44 -15.42
N TYR A 231 7.67 -8.54 -14.86
CA TYR A 231 6.41 -8.53 -14.12
C TYR A 231 6.45 -7.60 -12.91
N TRP A 232 7.53 -7.64 -12.14
CA TRP A 232 7.66 -6.78 -10.97
C TRP A 232 7.73 -5.30 -11.37
N ALA A 233 8.51 -4.95 -12.39
CA ALA A 233 8.60 -3.58 -12.91
C ALA A 233 7.23 -3.08 -13.39
N SER A 234 6.56 -3.84 -14.24
CA SER A 234 5.24 -3.48 -14.78
C SER A 234 4.16 -3.41 -13.69
N SER A 235 4.22 -4.29 -12.70
CA SER A 235 3.40 -4.21 -11.50
C SER A 235 3.70 -2.91 -10.74
N THR A 236 4.93 -2.59 -10.38
CA THR A 236 5.20 -1.35 -9.63
C THR A 236 4.77 -0.10 -10.42
N THR A 237 5.05 -0.04 -11.72
CA THR A 237 4.63 1.08 -12.58
C THR A 237 3.11 1.23 -12.64
N SER A 238 2.37 0.12 -12.81
CA SER A 238 0.91 0.20 -12.83
C SER A 238 0.32 0.57 -11.46
N VAL A 239 0.96 0.24 -10.33
CA VAL A 239 0.57 0.80 -9.01
C VAL A 239 0.63 2.32 -9.05
N MET A 240 1.74 2.89 -9.54
CA MET A 240 1.94 4.33 -9.58
C MET A 240 0.88 5.04 -10.43
N ILE A 241 0.61 4.52 -11.63
CA ILE A 241 -0.40 5.06 -12.54
C ILE A 241 -1.79 5.01 -11.90
N TRP A 242 -2.18 3.84 -11.37
CA TRP A 242 -3.50 3.67 -10.75
C TRP A 242 -3.66 4.49 -9.47
N ASN A 243 -2.59 4.67 -8.69
CA ASN A 243 -2.61 5.57 -7.53
C ASN A 243 -2.75 7.03 -7.94
N ALA A 244 -2.05 7.47 -9.00
CA ALA A 244 -2.21 8.82 -9.54
C ALA A 244 -3.66 9.07 -10.00
N TRP A 245 -4.26 8.10 -10.69
CA TRP A 245 -5.66 8.16 -11.08
C TRP A 245 -6.61 8.20 -9.88
N LEU A 246 -6.37 7.38 -8.85
CA LEU A 246 -7.17 7.38 -7.62
C LEU A 246 -7.07 8.71 -6.88
N ASP A 247 -5.88 9.31 -6.79
CA ASP A 247 -5.66 10.60 -6.13
C ASP A 247 -6.33 11.74 -6.90
N TRP A 248 -6.37 11.66 -8.24
CA TRP A 248 -7.12 12.60 -9.08
C TRP A 248 -8.65 12.44 -8.92
N ARG A 249 -9.15 11.20 -8.91
CA ARG A 249 -10.59 10.90 -8.84
C ARG A 249 -11.20 11.08 -7.45
N TYR A 250 -10.42 10.81 -6.40
CA TYR A 250 -10.80 10.86 -4.99
C TYR A 250 -9.76 11.66 -4.18
N PRO A 251 -9.68 12.99 -4.39
CA PRO A 251 -8.71 13.82 -3.68
C PRO A 251 -8.99 13.80 -2.18
N ALA A 252 -7.98 13.43 -1.40
CA ALA A 252 -8.04 13.58 0.05
C ALA A 252 -8.01 15.08 0.41
N PRO A 253 -8.89 15.57 1.29
CA PRO A 253 -8.84 16.95 1.75
C PRO A 253 -7.50 17.17 2.47
N ARG A 254 -6.69 18.10 1.96
CA ARG A 254 -5.41 18.51 2.55
C ARG A 254 -5.53 19.94 3.05
N GLY A 255 -5.29 20.13 4.34
CA GLY A 255 -5.35 21.44 4.99
C GLY A 255 -6.77 21.96 5.24
N PHE A 256 -6.83 23.19 5.75
CA PHE A 256 -8.07 23.90 6.02
C PHE A 256 -8.35 24.88 4.87
N THR A 257 -9.20 24.48 3.93
CA THR A 257 -9.75 25.42 2.95
C THR A 257 -11.04 26.02 3.48
N ALA A 258 -11.32 27.29 3.19
CA ALA A 258 -12.59 27.92 3.54
C ALA A 258 -13.77 27.04 3.11
N CYS A 259 -14.78 26.92 3.97
CA CYS A 259 -15.94 26.09 3.69
C CYS A 259 -16.65 26.64 2.45
N LYS A 260 -16.77 25.82 1.38
CA LYS A 260 -17.54 26.21 0.19
C LYS A 260 -19.03 26.37 0.48
N ARG A 261 -19.53 25.75 1.55
CA ARG A 261 -20.90 25.92 2.02
C ARG A 261 -20.94 27.02 3.09
N PRO A 262 -21.97 27.88 3.10
CA PRO A 262 -22.15 28.84 4.18
C PRO A 262 -22.23 28.07 5.50
N LEU A 263 -21.35 28.42 6.45
CA LEU A 263 -21.42 27.89 7.79
C LEU A 263 -22.71 28.39 8.43
N GLN A 264 -23.62 27.47 8.78
CA GLN A 264 -24.68 27.79 9.71
C GLN A 264 -24.00 28.03 11.06
N MET A 265 -23.71 29.29 11.37
CA MET A 265 -23.12 29.63 12.65
C MET A 265 -24.14 29.27 13.74
N PRO A 266 -23.72 28.58 14.82
CA PRO A 266 -24.57 28.42 15.96
C PRO A 266 -25.01 29.81 16.45
N PRO A 267 -26.22 29.95 17.01
CA PRO A 267 -26.66 31.22 17.57
C PRO A 267 -25.59 31.72 18.54
N ARG A 268 -25.24 33.01 18.46
CA ARG A 268 -24.29 33.64 19.39
C ARG A 268 -24.74 33.29 20.81
N PHE A 269 -23.84 32.71 21.60
CA PHE A 269 -24.07 32.54 23.03
C PHE A 269 -24.36 33.92 23.62
N THR A 270 -25.62 34.17 23.97
CA THR A 270 -25.97 35.32 24.79
C THR A 270 -25.44 35.04 26.19
N PRO A 271 -24.55 35.88 26.74
CA PRO A 271 -24.12 35.70 28.12
C PRO A 271 -25.37 35.76 29.00
N ILE A 272 -25.54 34.74 29.85
CA ILE A 272 -26.58 34.75 30.89
C ILE A 272 -26.30 35.99 31.74
N ARG A 273 -27.16 37.02 31.65
CA ARG A 273 -27.07 38.18 32.53
C ARG A 273 -27.08 37.64 33.96
N ALA A 274 -25.98 37.80 34.68
CA ALA A 274 -25.95 37.56 36.11
C ALA A 274 -27.12 38.35 36.71
N ARG A 275 -28.06 37.65 37.36
CA ARG A 275 -29.05 38.31 38.21
C ARG A 275 -28.24 39.09 39.23
N ARG A 276 -28.27 40.42 39.16
CA ARG A 276 -27.85 41.25 40.29
C ARG A 276 -28.79 40.88 41.44
N VAL A 277 -28.21 40.25 42.45
CA VAL A 277 -28.82 40.08 43.78
C VAL A 277 -28.88 41.45 44.42
#